data_AF-A0A2V6LB17-F1
#
_entry.id   AF-A0A2V6LB17-F1
#
_cell.length_a   1.000
_cell.length_b   1.000
_cell.length_c   1.000
_cell.angle_alpha   90.00
_cell.angle_beta   90.00
_cell.angle_gamma   90.00
#
_symmetry.space_group_name_H-M   'P 1'
#
loop_
_entity.id
_entity.type
_entity.pdbx_description
1 polymer ?
#
loop_
_entity_poly.entity_id
_entity_poly.type
_entity_poly.pdbx_seq_one_letter_code
_entity_poly.pdbx_strand_id
1 'polypeptide(L)'
;IKKDDRFELSAEPSMGVVCFRFIGADEKKLDQLNSNIVERINASGRAYLTQTKLRGRTVIRIGLGNVLTTEEHLRKGWEIVRNTAADL
;
A
#
# COMPACT_ATOMS: atom_id res chain seq x y z
N ILE A 1 -5.09 7.94 -1.72
CA ILE A 1 -5.87 6.75 -2.13
C ILE A 1 -7.11 7.15 -2.93
N LYS A 2 -8.24 7.60 -2.34
CA LYS A 2 -9.45 7.98 -3.11
C LYS A 2 -9.27 9.07 -4.20
N LYS A 3 -8.17 9.83 -4.15
CA LYS A 3 -7.79 10.87 -5.13
C LYS A 3 -6.79 10.40 -6.20
N ASP A 4 -6.33 9.15 -6.13
CA ASP A 4 -5.36 8.58 -7.07
C ASP A 4 -6.01 7.37 -7.73
N ASP A 5 -6.42 7.52 -8.99
CA ASP A 5 -7.19 6.50 -9.74
C ASP A 5 -6.41 5.21 -9.99
N ARG A 6 -5.10 5.21 -9.71
CA ARG A 6 -4.26 4.01 -9.79
C ARG A 6 -4.39 3.13 -8.56
N PHE A 7 -5.11 3.56 -7.51
CA PHE A 7 -5.28 2.80 -6.28
C PHE A 7 -6.75 2.71 -5.87
N GLU A 8 -7.16 1.52 -5.42
CA GLU A 8 -8.48 1.29 -4.82
C GLU A 8 -8.38 0.94 -3.34
N LEU A 9 -9.38 1.35 -2.55
CA LEU A 9 -9.56 0.86 -1.19
C LEU A 9 -10.18 -0.53 -1.26
N SER A 10 -9.53 -1.52 -0.63
CA SER A 10 -10.00 -2.91 -0.65
C SER A 10 -10.95 -3.23 0.50
N ALA A 11 -11.00 -2.38 1.53
CA ALA A 11 -11.93 -2.44 2.64
C ALA A 11 -12.12 -1.04 3.24
N GLU A 12 -13.19 -0.86 4.02
CA GLU A 12 -13.37 0.35 4.81
C GLU A 12 -12.27 0.45 5.89
N PRO A 13 -11.61 1.61 6.04
CA PRO A 13 -10.61 1.80 7.10
C PRO A 13 -11.21 1.56 8.49
N SER A 14 -10.48 0.85 9.34
CA SER A 14 -10.92 0.54 10.71
C SER A 14 -9.73 0.51 11.67
N MET A 15 -9.89 1.12 12.85
CA MET A 15 -8.89 1.13 13.94
C MET A 15 -7.44 1.45 13.47
N GLY A 16 -7.28 2.47 12.62
CA GLY A 16 -5.97 2.89 12.11
C GLY A 16 -5.39 1.97 11.02
N VAL A 17 -6.11 0.94 10.60
CA VAL A 17 -5.71 0.05 9.52
C VAL A 17 -6.36 0.48 8.21
N VAL A 18 -5.56 0.58 7.16
CA VAL A 18 -6.02 0.85 5.81
C VAL A 18 -5.53 -0.24 4.87
N CYS A 19 -6.48 -0.87 4.18
CA CYS A 19 -6.21 -1.89 3.16
C CYS A 19 -6.52 -1.31 1.78
N PHE A 20 -5.53 -1.30 0.90
CA PHE A 20 -5.66 -0.76 -0.46
C PHE A 20 -4.80 -1.56 -1.43
N ARG A 21 -5.04 -1.40 -2.73
CA ARG A 21 -4.22 -2.04 -3.76
C ARG A 21 -4.04 -1.14 -4.96
N PHE A 22 -2.93 -1.32 -5.65
CA PHE A 22 -2.71 -0.73 -6.96
C PHE A 22 -3.54 -1.46 -8.01
N ILE A 23 -4.14 -0.71 -8.93
CA ILE A 23 -5.02 -1.16 -10.03
C ILE A 23 -4.58 -0.65 -11.39
N GLY A 24 -3.42 0.01 -11.50
CA GLY A 24 -2.91 0.55 -12.76
C GLY A 24 -2.32 -0.47 -13.74
N ALA A 25 -2.62 -1.77 -13.58
CA ALA A 25 -2.09 -2.84 -14.43
C ALA A 25 -3.13 -3.97 -14.63
N ASP A 26 -2.83 -4.92 -15.53
CA ASP A 26 -3.68 -6.08 -15.80
C ASP A 26 -4.03 -6.88 -14.55
N GLU A 27 -5.30 -7.28 -14.40
CA GLU A 27 -5.81 -8.00 -13.21
C GLU A 27 -4.97 -9.23 -12.85
N LYS A 28 -4.50 -9.98 -13.86
CA LYS A 28 -3.66 -11.18 -13.70
C LYS A 28 -2.28 -10.89 -13.06
N LYS A 29 -1.79 -9.66 -13.18
CA LYS A 29 -0.49 -9.22 -12.66
C LYS A 29 -0.63 -8.42 -11.37
N LEU A 30 -1.83 -7.93 -11.03
CA LEU A 30 -2.04 -7.08 -9.87
C LEU A 30 -1.60 -7.74 -8.58
N ASP A 31 -1.85 -9.04 -8.40
CA ASP A 31 -1.45 -9.71 -7.15
C ASP A 31 0.07 -9.75 -6.96
N GLN A 32 0.80 -10.08 -8.03
CA GLN A 32 2.25 -10.07 -8.01
C GLN A 32 2.81 -8.66 -7.87
N LEU A 33 2.21 -7.69 -8.55
CA LEU A 33 2.67 -6.31 -8.53
C LEU A 33 2.44 -5.66 -7.16
N ASN A 34 1.31 -5.92 -6.51
CA ASN A 34 1.07 -5.47 -5.13
C ASN A 34 2.05 -6.12 -4.13
N SER A 35 2.42 -7.39 -4.32
CA SER A 35 3.50 -8.02 -3.52
C SER A 35 4.84 -7.34 -3.76
N ASN A 36 5.21 -7.14 -5.03
CA ASN A 36 6.47 -6.49 -5.40
C ASN A 36 6.58 -5.07 -4.84
N ILE A 37 5.48 -4.30 -4.81
CA ILE A 37 5.44 -2.98 -4.18
C ILE A 37 5.81 -3.09 -2.71
N VAL A 38 5.18 -4.00 -1.96
CA VAL A 38 5.44 -4.19 -0.52
C VAL A 38 6.88 -4.63 -0.29
N GLU A 39 7.38 -5.58 -1.07
CA GLU A 39 8.75 -6.09 -0.97
C GLU A 39 9.79 -4.99 -1.27
N ARG A 40 9.60 -4.20 -2.34
CA ARG A 40 10.50 -3.07 -2.66
C ARG A 40 10.50 -2.00 -1.58
N ILE A 41 9.33 -1.67 -1.02
CA ILE A 41 9.22 -0.68 0.05
C ILE A 41 9.95 -1.16 1.30
N ASN A 42 9.71 -2.42 1.71
CA ASN A 42 10.36 -3.02 2.86
C ASN A 42 11.89 -3.14 2.64
N ALA A 43 12.32 -3.55 1.45
CA ALA A 43 13.74 -3.62 1.09
C ALA A 43 14.43 -2.25 1.10
N SER A 44 13.70 -1.16 0.84
CA SER A 44 14.25 0.20 0.91
C SER A 44 14.55 0.65 2.36
N GLY A 45 14.02 -0.03 3.37
CA GLY A 45 14.19 0.32 4.78
C GLY A 45 13.49 1.62 5.22
N ARG A 46 12.83 2.34 4.30
CA ARG A 46 12.20 3.65 4.56
C ARG A 46 10.82 3.54 5.21
N ALA A 47 10.13 2.43 4.97
CA ALA A 47 8.83 2.12 5.57
C ALA A 47 8.67 0.62 5.66
N TYR A 48 7.83 0.16 6.60
CA TYR A 48 7.47 -1.23 6.72
C TYR A 48 5.96 -1.38 6.50
N LEU A 49 5.60 -2.11 5.45
CA LEU A 49 4.22 -2.41 5.09
C LEU A 49 4.00 -3.92 5.11
N THR A 50 2.76 -4.31 5.41
CA THR A 50 2.34 -5.71 5.34
C THR A 50 1.45 -5.91 4.13
N GLN A 51 1.40 -7.14 3.62
CA GLN A 51 0.39 -7.54 2.64
C GLN A 51 -0.53 -8.59 3.24
N THR A 52 -1.74 -8.66 2.71
CA THR A 52 -2.69 -9.73 3.05
C THR A 52 -3.52 -10.08 1.83
N LYS A 53 -4.24 -11.21 1.88
CA LYS A 53 -5.20 -11.59 0.85
C LYS A 53 -6.61 -11.31 1.32
N LEU A 54 -7.31 -10.44 0.61
CA LEU A 54 -8.74 -10.17 0.81
C LEU A 54 -9.51 -10.68 -0.41
N ARG A 55 -10.49 -11.56 -0.20
CA ARG A 55 -11.31 -12.15 -1.27
C ARG A 55 -10.46 -12.74 -2.42
N GLY A 56 -9.34 -13.38 -2.08
CA GLY A 56 -8.40 -13.98 -3.03
C GLY A 56 -7.42 -13.00 -3.69
N ARG A 57 -7.54 -11.70 -3.45
CA ARG A 57 -6.69 -10.65 -4.03
C ARG A 57 -5.64 -10.16 -3.03
N THR A 58 -4.41 -9.98 -3.47
CA THR A 58 -3.32 -9.39 -2.68
C THR A 58 -3.56 -7.90 -2.53
N VAL A 59 -3.54 -7.43 -1.28
CA VAL A 59 -3.71 -6.04 -0.90
C VAL A 59 -2.58 -5.59 0.01
N ILE A 60 -2.25 -4.30 -0.08
CA ILE A 60 -1.32 -3.61 0.79
C ILE A 60 -2.08 -3.20 2.05
N ARG A 61 -1.51 -3.49 3.21
CA ARG A 61 -2.06 -3.16 4.52
C ARG A 61 -1.07 -2.30 5.31
N ILE A 62 -1.49 -1.09 5.63
CA ILE A 62 -0.79 -0.18 6.54
C ILE A 62 -1.53 -0.10 7.87
N GLY A 63 -0.80 -0.27 8.97
CA GLY A 63 -1.31 -0.14 10.33
C GLY A 63 -0.74 1.10 11.00
N LEU A 64 -1.59 2.05 11.33
CA LEU A 64 -1.22 3.30 11.99
C LEU A 64 -1.46 3.16 13.50
N GLY A 65 -0.53 2.49 14.18
CA GLY A 65 -0.61 2.24 15.63
C GLY A 65 0.59 2.73 16.43
N ASN A 66 1.67 3.16 15.77
CA ASN A 66 2.86 3.65 16.47
C ASN A 66 2.65 5.10 16.93
N VAL A 67 2.80 5.34 18.23
CA VAL A 67 2.62 6.65 18.89
C VAL A 67 3.56 7.74 18.36
N LEU A 68 4.69 7.36 17.76
CA LEU A 68 5.63 8.29 17.14
C LEU A 68 5.29 8.62 15.67
N THR A 69 4.22 8.04 15.13
CA THR A 69 3.79 8.30 13.76
C THR A 69 3.14 9.68 13.69
N THR A 70 3.71 10.58 12.90
CA THR A 70 3.17 11.91 12.63
C THR A 70 2.53 11.94 11.24
N GLU A 71 1.77 13.00 10.94
CA GLU A 71 1.22 13.20 9.59
C GLU A 71 2.34 13.27 8.53
N GLU A 72 3.50 13.81 8.88
CA GLU A 72 4.65 13.86 7.98
C GLU A 72 5.12 12.45 7.58
N HIS A 73 5.16 11.52 8.54
CA HIS A 73 5.48 10.12 8.25
C HIS A 73 4.44 9.48 7.31
N LEU A 74 3.16 9.82 7.46
CA LEU A 74 2.10 9.36 6.56
C LEU A 74 2.27 9.90 5.13
N ARG A 75 2.57 11.20 5.00
CA ARG A 75 2.79 11.84 3.70
C ARG A 75 3.99 11.22 2.98
N LYS A 76 5.12 11.06 3.68
CA LYS A 76 6.33 10.39 3.16
C LYS A 76 6.07 8.94 2.79
N GLY A 77 5.38 8.19 3.64
CA GLY A 77 5.00 6.80 3.37
C GLY A 77 4.13 6.68 2.11
N TRP A 78 3.17 7.58 1.94
CA TRP A 78 2.33 7.63 0.74
C TRP A 78 3.10 8.02 -0.52
N GLU A 79 4.07 8.92 -0.43
CA GLU A 79 4.97 9.25 -1.55
C GLU A 79 5.82 8.06 -1.96
N ILE A 80 6.39 7.33 -1.00
CA ILE A 80 7.15 6.10 -1.28
C ILE A 80 6.28 5.08 -2.01
N VAL A 81 5.04 4.87 -1.56
CA VAL A 81 4.10 3.96 -2.24
C VAL A 81 3.83 4.39 -3.68
N ARG A 82 3.54 5.68 -3.91
CA ARG A 82 3.27 6.20 -5.26
C ARG A 82 4.48 6.09 -6.19
N ASN A 83 5.66 6.38 -5.69
CA ASN A 83 6.90 6.33 -6.47
C ASN A 83 7.26 4.88 -6.81
N THR A 84 7.19 3.96 -5.84
CA THR A 84 7.45 2.54 -6.10
C THR A 84 6.46 1.94 -7.08
N ALA A 85 5.18 2.33 -7.01
CA ALA A 85 4.16 1.87 -7.94
C ALA A 85 4.28 2.48 -9.35
N ALA A 86 4.94 3.63 -9.51
CA ALA A 86 5.19 4.24 -10.81
C ALA A 86 6.45 3.71 -11.50
N ASP A 87 7.38 3.11 -10.74
CA ASP A 87 8.63 2.50 -11.22
C ASP A 87 8.46 1.02 -11.64
N LEU A 88 7.28 0.44 -11.39
CA LEU A 88 6.90 -0.95 -11.71
C LEU A 88 5.96 -1.00 -12.90
#